data_AF-A0A8H7ZK18-F1
#
_entry.id   AF-A0A8H7ZK18-F1
#
_cell.length_a   1.000
_cell.length_b   1.000
_cell.length_c   1.000
_cell.angle_alpha   90.00
_cell.angle_beta   90.00
_cell.angle_gamma   90.00
#
_symmetry.space_group_name_H-M   'P 1'
#
loop_
_entity.id
_entity.type
_entity.pdbx_description
1 polymer ?
#
loop_
_entity_poly.entity_id
_entity_poly.type
_entity_poly.pdbx_seq_one_letter_code
_entity_poly.pdbx_strand_id
1 'polypeptide(L)'
;MEAYVLLGKGVPEGRTAYVLAKEPPAISKPETWMLINPVTGDCYGQTDAHCPLREIGCVFNSKNIWLNVHAYADPARVNFFGITRSRAEWHPFFDKFGNAEPAATVQVRDLAYREVALKVLKELERQIDRTLTAKIEQWRGRHTTKWNRLCSKTFAGLLTYFEPAVTVARPPSYSYSPTTVTTAASSSYGAAAVAGDTAAEEAHYRELQRLRGAYRVAGFPLHQSFTDVDSVVEAVHATDVFSVEDPQAEFALAVACNGYPCDVVSVWVYVASLTPLKHVRW
;
A
#
# COMPACT_ATOMS: atom_id res chain seq x y z
N MET A 1 -8.72 -17.03 -15.06
CA MET A 1 -8.02 -15.73 -15.08
C MET A 1 -6.71 -15.96 -15.81
N GLU A 2 -6.46 -15.21 -16.89
CA GLU A 2 -5.14 -15.23 -17.55
C GLU A 2 -4.40 -13.96 -17.16
N ALA A 3 -3.12 -14.10 -16.84
CA ALA A 3 -2.27 -12.98 -16.47
C ALA A 3 -1.00 -12.98 -17.33
N TYR A 4 -0.52 -11.78 -17.63
CA TYR A 4 0.67 -11.53 -18.42
C TYR A 4 1.51 -10.47 -17.71
N VAL A 5 2.81 -10.49 -17.94
CA VAL A 5 3.72 -9.40 -17.56
C VAL A 5 3.94 -8.53 -18.79
N LEU A 6 3.69 -7.24 -18.63
CA LEU A 6 3.86 -6.22 -19.65
C LEU A 6 5.10 -5.41 -19.34
N LEU A 7 6.05 -5.35 -20.28
CA LEU A 7 7.26 -4.53 -20.18
C LEU A 7 7.12 -3.26 -21.03
N GLY A 8 7.46 -2.13 -20.44
CA GLY A 8 7.18 -0.84 -21.05
C GLY A 8 7.91 0.32 -20.40
N LYS A 9 7.40 1.53 -20.67
CA LYS A 9 7.81 2.75 -19.96
C LYS A 9 6.62 3.43 -19.30
N GLY A 10 6.78 3.81 -18.04
CA GLY A 10 5.81 4.57 -17.25
C GLY A 10 6.41 5.85 -16.70
N VAL A 11 5.57 6.74 -16.20
CA VAL A 11 5.97 7.97 -15.51
C VAL A 11 5.45 7.91 -14.07
N PRO A 12 6.30 8.10 -13.04
CA PRO A 12 7.71 8.51 -13.09
C PRO A 12 8.72 7.37 -13.25
N GLU A 13 8.26 6.11 -13.31
CA GLU A 13 9.08 4.90 -13.14
C GLU A 13 10.16 4.67 -14.23
N GLY A 14 10.03 5.29 -15.41
CA GLY A 14 10.91 5.01 -16.52
C GLY A 14 10.64 3.61 -17.07
N ARG A 15 11.66 2.75 -17.21
CA ARG A 15 11.48 1.36 -17.66
C ARG A 15 10.82 0.55 -16.55
N THR A 16 9.63 0.01 -16.82
CA THR A 16 8.79 -0.61 -15.79
C THR A 16 8.10 -1.88 -16.30
N ALA A 17 7.55 -2.64 -15.37
CA ALA A 17 6.76 -3.84 -15.62
C ALA A 17 5.39 -3.72 -14.95
N TYR A 18 4.32 -4.01 -15.69
CA TYR A 18 2.95 -4.04 -15.21
C TYR A 18 2.38 -5.45 -15.33
N VAL A 19 1.38 -5.78 -14.51
CA VAL A 19 0.61 -7.02 -14.68
C VAL A 19 -0.60 -6.71 -15.55
N LEU A 20 -0.72 -7.40 -16.68
CA LEU A 20 -1.90 -7.36 -17.53
C LEU A 20 -2.79 -8.55 -17.17
N ALA A 21 -3.93 -8.28 -16.55
CA ALA A 21 -4.90 -9.28 -16.15
C ALA A 21 -6.09 -9.30 -17.12
N LYS A 22 -6.49 -10.50 -17.51
CA LYS A 22 -7.65 -10.77 -18.34
C LYS A 22 -8.80 -11.27 -17.48
N GLU A 23 -9.83 -10.44 -17.35
CA GLU A 23 -11.02 -10.80 -16.59
C GLU A 23 -11.88 -11.77 -17.40
N PRO A 24 -12.35 -12.90 -16.83
CA PRO A 24 -13.24 -13.80 -17.54
C PRO A 24 -14.56 -13.08 -17.87
N PRO A 25 -15.15 -13.34 -19.05
CA PRO A 25 -16.43 -12.74 -19.40
C PRO A 25 -17.51 -13.15 -18.38
N ALA A 26 -18.23 -12.17 -17.84
CA ALA A 26 -19.41 -12.39 -17.00
C ALA A 26 -20.67 -12.27 -17.87
N ILE A 27 -21.78 -12.87 -17.44
CA ILE A 27 -23.07 -12.87 -18.18
C ILE A 27 -23.52 -11.43 -18.56
N SER A 28 -23.10 -10.43 -17.79
CA SER A 28 -23.44 -9.02 -17.97
C SER A 28 -22.31 -8.12 -18.48
N LYS A 29 -21.10 -8.64 -18.74
CA LYS A 29 -19.95 -7.81 -19.16
C LYS A 29 -19.06 -8.49 -20.21
N PRO A 30 -18.62 -7.75 -21.23
CA PRO A 30 -17.64 -8.25 -22.20
C PRO A 30 -16.30 -8.50 -21.51
N GLU A 31 -15.45 -9.28 -22.17
CA GLU A 31 -14.07 -9.53 -21.78
C GLU A 31 -13.30 -8.20 -21.69
N THR A 32 -12.63 -7.94 -20.57
CA THR A 32 -11.90 -6.70 -20.30
C THR A 32 -10.47 -6.99 -19.85
N TRP A 33 -9.60 -6.02 -20.13
CA TRP A 33 -8.20 -6.04 -19.76
C TRP A 33 -7.92 -4.99 -18.69
N MET A 34 -7.18 -5.40 -17.66
CA MET A 34 -6.75 -4.54 -16.57
C MET A 34 -5.24 -4.47 -16.50
N LEU A 35 -4.71 -3.27 -16.31
CA LEU A 35 -3.30 -3.00 -16.08
C LEU A 35 -3.10 -2.76 -14.59
N ILE A 36 -2.22 -3.52 -13.95
CA ILE A 36 -1.96 -3.42 -12.52
C ILE A 36 -0.51 -3.02 -12.33
N ASN A 37 -0.27 -1.90 -11.65
CA ASN A 37 1.06 -1.51 -11.22
C ASN A 37 1.47 -2.43 -10.06
N PRO A 38 2.49 -3.28 -10.17
CA PRO A 38 2.84 -4.22 -9.09
C PRO A 38 3.48 -3.54 -7.88
N VAL A 39 4.02 -2.33 -8.02
CA VAL A 39 4.67 -1.57 -6.95
C VAL A 39 3.64 -0.83 -6.12
N THR A 40 2.79 -0.05 -6.77
CA THR A 40 1.73 0.66 -6.04
C THR A 40 0.58 -0.26 -5.73
N GLY A 41 0.30 -1.25 -6.59
CA GLY A 41 -0.86 -2.16 -6.62
C GLY A 41 -2.14 -1.51 -7.18
N ASP A 42 -2.01 -0.32 -7.79
CA ASP A 42 -3.14 0.35 -8.45
C ASP A 42 -3.55 -0.38 -9.72
N CYS A 43 -4.85 -0.40 -9.99
CA CYS A 43 -5.44 -1.06 -11.13
C CYS A 43 -6.05 -0.02 -12.07
N TYR A 44 -5.76 -0.15 -13.36
CA TYR A 44 -6.20 0.78 -14.39
C TYR A 44 -6.91 0.00 -15.49
N GLY A 45 -7.98 0.59 -16.01
CA GLY A 45 -8.55 0.14 -17.28
C GLY A 45 -7.58 0.42 -18.42
N GLN A 46 -7.67 -0.34 -19.51
CA GLN A 46 -6.84 -0.12 -20.71
C GLN A 46 -6.88 1.33 -21.22
N THR A 47 -8.05 1.99 -21.16
CA THR A 47 -8.25 3.36 -21.66
C THR A 47 -8.26 4.41 -20.54
N ASP A 48 -7.78 4.08 -19.34
CA ASP A 48 -7.75 5.02 -18.23
C ASP A 48 -6.64 6.07 -18.44
N ALA A 49 -7.04 7.34 -18.49
CA ALA A 49 -6.12 8.47 -18.67
C ALA A 49 -5.15 8.65 -17.49
N HIS A 50 -5.48 8.13 -16.31
CA HIS A 50 -4.64 8.19 -15.12
C HIS A 50 -3.61 7.06 -15.08
N CYS A 51 -3.62 6.14 -16.05
CA CYS A 51 -2.63 5.09 -16.13
C CYS A 51 -1.23 5.70 -16.30
N PRO A 52 -0.26 5.38 -15.43
CA PRO A 52 1.09 5.95 -15.52
C PRO A 52 1.90 5.35 -16.68
N LEU A 53 1.51 4.17 -17.16
CA LEU A 53 2.15 3.46 -18.26
C LEU A 53 1.90 4.21 -19.58
N ARG A 54 2.98 4.52 -20.30
CA ARG A 54 2.94 5.32 -21.54
C ARG A 54 3.31 4.54 -22.78
N GLU A 55 4.20 3.56 -22.64
CA GLU A 55 4.68 2.76 -23.76
C GLU A 55 4.68 1.28 -23.40
N ILE A 56 4.21 0.43 -24.31
CA ILE A 56 4.24 -1.03 -24.22
C ILE A 56 5.19 -1.55 -25.28
N GLY A 57 6.25 -2.24 -24.85
CA GLY A 57 7.21 -2.88 -25.74
C GLY A 57 6.85 -4.34 -26.00
N CYS A 58 6.66 -5.12 -24.94
CA CYS A 58 6.32 -6.54 -25.07
C CYS A 58 5.48 -7.04 -23.90
N VAL A 59 4.77 -8.14 -24.14
CA VAL A 59 3.96 -8.84 -23.15
C VAL A 59 4.42 -10.29 -23.12
N PHE A 60 4.51 -10.91 -21.94
CA PHE A 60 4.88 -12.32 -21.85
C PHE A 60 4.12 -13.05 -20.74
N ASN A 61 4.04 -14.36 -20.88
CA ASN A 61 3.55 -15.26 -19.85
C ASN A 61 4.31 -16.60 -19.92
N SER A 62 3.80 -17.64 -19.25
CA SER A 62 4.41 -18.98 -19.27
C SER A 62 4.40 -19.67 -20.64
N LYS A 63 3.71 -19.11 -21.65
CA LYS A 63 3.52 -19.72 -22.98
C LYS A 63 4.22 -18.99 -24.12
N ASN A 64 4.54 -17.71 -24.01
CA ASN A 64 5.26 -16.98 -25.05
C ASN A 64 5.69 -15.59 -24.57
N ILE A 65 6.49 -14.95 -25.41
CA ILE A 65 6.75 -13.51 -25.39
C ILE A 65 6.17 -12.95 -26.69
N TRP A 66 5.39 -11.87 -26.61
CA TRP A 66 4.79 -11.17 -27.74
C TRP A 66 5.33 -9.75 -27.80
N LEU A 67 5.92 -9.40 -28.94
CA LEU A 67 6.43 -8.07 -29.22
C LEU A 67 5.30 -7.23 -29.79
N ASN A 68 5.15 -6.00 -29.29
CA ASN A 68 4.23 -5.04 -29.86
C ASN A 68 4.76 -4.60 -31.24
N VAL A 69 4.00 -4.86 -32.30
CA VAL A 69 4.31 -4.42 -33.67
C VAL A 69 3.33 -3.38 -34.20
N HIS A 70 2.43 -2.88 -33.35
CA HIS A 70 1.60 -1.73 -33.68
C HIS A 70 2.46 -0.49 -33.96
N ALA A 71 1.93 0.45 -34.75
CA ALA A 71 2.57 1.74 -34.99
C ALA A 71 2.61 2.65 -33.74
N TYR A 72 1.92 2.25 -32.67
CA TYR A 72 1.80 2.97 -31.41
C TYR A 72 2.11 2.05 -30.24
N ALA A 73 2.71 2.61 -29.20
CA ALA A 73 3.03 1.90 -27.96
C ALA A 73 2.10 2.28 -26.79
N ASP A 74 1.22 3.25 -26.97
CA ASP A 74 0.31 3.73 -25.94
C ASP A 74 -0.72 2.64 -25.53
N PRO A 75 -0.82 2.27 -24.23
CA PRO A 75 -1.78 1.29 -23.75
C PRO A 75 -3.22 1.51 -24.20
N ALA A 76 -3.69 2.76 -24.27
CA ALA A 76 -5.06 3.06 -24.66
C ALA A 76 -5.36 2.75 -26.14
N ARG A 77 -4.32 2.63 -26.97
CA ARG A 77 -4.43 2.39 -28.41
C ARG A 77 -4.12 0.95 -28.79
N VAL A 78 -3.27 0.28 -28.01
CA VAL A 78 -2.84 -1.12 -28.22
C VAL A 78 -4.00 -2.09 -28.04
N ASN A 79 -4.21 -3.00 -28.99
CA ASN A 79 -5.28 -3.99 -28.93
C ASN A 79 -4.82 -5.28 -28.22
N PHE A 80 -5.13 -5.43 -26.94
CA PHE A 80 -4.75 -6.63 -26.17
C PHE A 80 -5.47 -7.92 -26.60
N PHE A 81 -6.64 -7.84 -27.24
CA PHE A 81 -7.31 -9.03 -27.77
C PHE A 81 -6.50 -9.72 -28.89
N GLY A 82 -5.59 -8.98 -29.52
CA GLY A 82 -4.71 -9.45 -30.57
C GLY A 82 -3.54 -10.32 -30.10
N ILE A 83 -3.19 -10.35 -28.81
CA ILE A 83 -1.96 -10.97 -28.29
C ILE A 83 -1.77 -12.40 -28.83
N THR A 84 -2.80 -13.24 -28.74
CA THR A 84 -2.76 -14.63 -29.22
C THR A 84 -3.43 -14.83 -30.57
N ARG A 85 -4.09 -13.78 -31.11
CA ARG A 85 -4.99 -13.88 -32.28
C ARG A 85 -4.42 -13.27 -33.55
N SER A 86 -3.51 -12.29 -33.46
CA SER A 86 -3.05 -11.50 -34.60
C SER A 86 -1.54 -11.26 -34.58
N ARG A 87 -0.82 -11.89 -35.53
CA ARG A 87 0.62 -11.66 -35.74
C ARG A 87 0.96 -10.26 -36.29
N ALA A 88 -0.02 -9.59 -36.89
CA ALA A 88 0.14 -8.24 -37.42
C ALA A 88 0.08 -7.17 -36.32
N GLU A 89 -0.42 -7.53 -35.14
CA GLU A 89 -0.53 -6.66 -33.97
C GLU A 89 0.50 -7.06 -32.90
N TRP A 90 0.66 -8.36 -32.70
CA TRP A 90 1.56 -8.95 -31.72
C TRP A 90 2.40 -10.06 -32.34
N HIS A 91 3.70 -9.82 -32.50
CA HIS A 91 4.60 -10.80 -33.06
C HIS A 91 5.07 -11.78 -31.97
N PRO A 92 4.73 -13.08 -32.05
CA PRO A 92 5.21 -14.05 -31.07
C PRO A 92 6.72 -14.25 -31.26
N PHE A 93 7.44 -14.40 -30.16
CA PHE A 93 8.86 -14.74 -30.17
C PHE A 93 9.07 -16.21 -30.52
N PHE A 94 8.20 -17.09 -30.01
CA PHE A 94 8.19 -18.52 -30.32
C PHE A 94 7.02 -18.89 -31.24
N ASP A 95 7.30 -19.37 -32.45
CA ASP A 95 6.25 -19.82 -33.39
C ASP A 95 5.59 -21.15 -33.01
N LYS A 96 6.35 -22.03 -32.34
CA LYS A 96 5.88 -23.31 -31.80
C LYS A 96 6.43 -23.48 -30.39
N PHE A 97 5.64 -23.11 -29.39
CA PHE A 97 5.99 -23.33 -28.00
C PHE A 97 5.91 -24.83 -27.68
N GLY A 98 6.96 -25.41 -27.09
CA GLY A 98 6.99 -26.81 -26.65
C GLY A 98 7.89 -27.77 -27.44
N ASN A 99 8.54 -27.34 -28.53
CA ASN A 99 9.50 -28.19 -29.27
C ASN A 99 10.98 -27.93 -28.91
N ALA A 100 11.26 -26.91 -28.10
CA ALA A 100 12.57 -26.68 -27.53
C ALA A 100 12.65 -27.41 -26.19
N GLU A 101 13.73 -28.16 -25.95
CA GLU A 101 13.98 -28.66 -24.60
C GLU A 101 14.00 -27.47 -23.63
N PRO A 102 13.29 -27.57 -22.49
CA PRO A 102 13.35 -26.51 -21.49
C PRO A 102 14.81 -26.27 -21.13
N ALA A 103 15.33 -25.08 -21.43
CA ALA A 103 16.63 -24.70 -20.95
C ALA A 103 16.64 -24.89 -19.42
N ALA A 104 17.74 -25.40 -18.87
CA ALA A 104 17.88 -25.58 -17.43
C ALA A 104 17.57 -24.25 -16.74
N THR A 105 16.41 -24.19 -16.09
CA THR A 105 15.93 -22.97 -15.44
C THR A 105 16.40 -22.96 -13.99
N VAL A 106 16.92 -21.82 -13.54
CA VAL A 106 17.23 -21.59 -12.12
C VAL A 106 15.95 -21.32 -11.33
N GLN A 107 14.83 -21.03 -12.01
CA GLN A 107 13.56 -20.72 -11.38
C GLN A 107 12.89 -21.99 -10.84
N VAL A 108 12.57 -21.98 -9.55
CA VAL A 108 11.87 -23.08 -8.88
C VAL A 108 10.41 -23.11 -9.33
N ARG A 109 9.90 -24.29 -9.70
CA ARG A 109 8.52 -24.46 -10.19
C ARG A 109 7.47 -24.05 -9.16
N ASP A 110 7.74 -24.35 -7.90
CA ASP A 110 6.83 -24.15 -6.78
C ASP A 110 7.46 -23.11 -5.81
N LEU A 111 6.96 -21.88 -5.86
CA LEU A 111 7.37 -20.80 -4.96
C LEU A 111 6.74 -21.02 -3.57
N ALA A 112 7.57 -21.35 -2.58
CA ALA A 112 7.13 -21.48 -1.20
C ALA A 112 7.12 -20.11 -0.50
N TYR A 113 5.97 -19.43 -0.56
CA TYR A 113 5.69 -18.22 0.21
C TYR A 113 5.57 -18.58 1.70
N ARG A 114 6.65 -18.36 2.44
CA ARG A 114 6.70 -18.65 3.89
C ARG A 114 6.23 -17.45 4.68
N GLU A 115 5.28 -17.67 5.58
CA GLU A 115 4.88 -16.67 6.55
C GLU A 115 6.00 -16.39 7.56
N VAL A 116 6.07 -15.14 7.99
CA VAL A 116 7.01 -14.74 9.06
C VAL A 116 6.50 -15.27 10.39
N ALA A 117 7.37 -15.97 11.12
CA ALA A 117 7.00 -16.50 12.43
C ALA A 117 6.58 -15.35 13.38
N LEU A 118 5.41 -15.47 14.02
CA LEU A 118 4.89 -14.46 14.95
C LEU A 118 5.88 -14.08 16.07
N LYS A 119 6.72 -15.03 16.51
CA LYS A 119 7.77 -14.77 17.50
C LYS A 119 8.80 -13.74 17.02
N VAL A 120 9.17 -13.79 15.73
CA VAL A 120 10.12 -12.86 15.11
C VAL A 120 9.48 -11.47 15.04
N LEU A 121 8.22 -11.37 14.61
CA LEU A 121 7.48 -10.11 14.58
C LEU A 121 7.39 -9.47 15.97
N LYS A 122 7.05 -10.26 17.01
CA LYS A 122 6.96 -9.76 18.38
C LYS A 122 8.30 -9.34 18.97
N GLU A 123 9.40 -9.98 18.58
CA GLU A 123 10.72 -9.51 19.02
C GLU A 123 11.13 -8.24 18.30
N LEU A 124 10.83 -8.12 17.00
CA LEU A 124 11.06 -6.91 16.23
C LEU A 124 10.24 -5.73 16.77
N GLU A 125 8.94 -5.93 17.08
CA GLU A 125 8.10 -4.92 17.74
C GLU A 125 8.76 -4.39 19.02
N ARG A 126 9.25 -5.29 19.89
CA ARG A 126 9.92 -4.91 21.15
C ARG A 126 11.23 -4.19 20.90
N GLN A 127 11.99 -4.62 19.89
CA GLN A 127 13.26 -3.98 19.55
C GLN A 127 13.04 -2.55 19.07
N ILE A 128 12.08 -2.34 18.16
CA ILE A 128 11.71 -1.01 17.64
C ILE A 128 11.17 -0.15 18.78
N ASP A 129 10.23 -0.66 19.59
CA ASP A 129 9.63 0.07 20.72
C ASP A 129 10.69 0.55 21.74
N ARG A 130 11.61 -0.33 22.16
CA ARG A 130 12.72 0.02 23.06
C ARG A 130 13.65 1.06 22.44
N THR A 131 13.97 0.90 21.16
CA THR A 131 14.89 1.80 20.46
C THR A 131 14.28 3.19 20.31
N LEU A 132 13.02 3.27 19.88
CA LEU A 132 12.28 4.53 19.75
C LEU A 132 12.09 5.20 21.11
N THR A 133 11.76 4.45 22.16
CA THR A 133 11.67 4.97 23.53
C THR A 133 12.97 5.65 23.94
N ALA A 134 14.10 4.95 23.81
CA ALA A 134 15.41 5.48 24.15
C ALA A 134 15.81 6.68 23.28
N LYS A 135 15.49 6.65 21.98
CA LYS A 135 15.78 7.75 21.05
C LYS A 135 14.97 9.00 21.35
N ILE A 136 13.68 8.87 21.64
CA ILE A 136 12.82 10.00 22.04
C ILE A 136 13.31 10.63 23.35
N GLU A 137 13.71 9.81 24.33
CA GLU A 137 14.33 10.29 25.56
C GLU A 137 15.66 11.01 25.29
N GLN A 138 16.49 10.47 24.42
CA GLN A 138 17.75 11.08 24.00
C GLN A 138 17.52 12.43 23.30
N TRP A 139 16.57 12.53 22.36
CA TRP A 139 16.28 13.74 21.60
C TRP A 139 15.72 14.86 22.46
N ARG A 140 14.96 14.52 23.52
CA ARG A 140 14.47 15.49 24.51
C ARG A 140 15.56 16.02 25.44
N GLY A 141 16.75 15.40 25.44
CA GLY A 141 17.92 15.89 26.16
C GLY A 141 17.69 16.01 27.67
N ARG A 142 17.49 17.25 28.15
CA ARG A 142 17.32 17.54 29.59
C ARG A 142 15.87 17.51 30.07
N HIS A 143 14.89 17.39 29.17
CA HIS A 143 13.49 17.32 29.54
C HIS A 143 13.10 15.90 29.92
N THR A 144 12.49 15.72 31.09
CA THR A 144 11.94 14.42 31.48
C THR A 144 10.86 13.97 30.49
N THR A 145 10.98 12.75 29.98
CA THR A 145 9.95 12.09 29.16
C THR A 145 9.05 11.27 30.07
N LYS A 146 7.77 11.66 30.16
CA LYS A 146 6.76 10.92 30.93
C LYS A 146 5.98 10.02 29.99
N TRP A 147 6.09 8.70 30.14
CA TRP A 147 5.37 7.76 29.29
C TRP A 147 3.97 7.44 29.84
N ASN A 148 2.93 7.77 29.07
CA ASN A 148 1.55 7.44 29.37
C ASN A 148 1.22 6.00 28.94
N ARG A 149 1.36 5.06 29.88
CA ARG A 149 1.15 3.62 29.61
C ARG A 149 -0.28 3.28 29.19
N LEU A 150 -1.28 4.06 29.62
CA LEU A 150 -2.67 3.85 29.25
C LEU A 150 -2.87 4.17 27.77
N CYS A 151 -2.44 5.36 27.34
CA CYS A 151 -2.55 5.79 25.95
C CYS A 151 -1.70 4.91 25.02
N SER A 152 -0.50 4.48 25.43
CA SER A 152 0.29 3.50 24.69
C SER A 152 -0.47 2.19 24.46
N LYS A 153 -1.15 1.65 25.47
CA LYS A 153 -1.97 0.43 25.31
C LYS A 153 -3.15 0.66 24.38
N THR A 154 -3.83 1.80 24.53
CA THR A 154 -4.91 2.21 23.65
C THR A 154 -4.44 2.28 22.19
N PHE A 155 -3.30 2.92 21.92
CA PHE A 155 -2.74 3.02 20.58
C PHE A 155 -2.31 1.66 20.03
N ALA A 156 -1.72 0.79 20.85
CA ALA A 156 -1.40 -0.58 20.44
C ALA A 156 -2.66 -1.36 20.03
N GLY A 157 -3.77 -1.17 20.73
CA GLY A 157 -5.07 -1.69 20.32
C GLY A 157 -5.51 -1.15 18.95
N LEU A 158 -5.37 0.15 18.73
CA LEU A 158 -5.73 0.80 17.47
C LEU A 158 -4.91 0.29 16.27
N LEU A 159 -3.60 0.07 16.46
CA LEU A 159 -2.72 -0.43 15.39
C LEU A 159 -3.20 -1.77 14.82
N THR A 160 -3.89 -2.60 15.61
CA THR A 160 -4.42 -3.89 15.13
C THR A 160 -5.51 -3.75 14.07
N TYR A 161 -6.15 -2.59 13.96
CA TYR A 161 -7.19 -2.31 12.97
C TYR A 161 -6.65 -1.68 11.67
N PHE A 162 -5.45 -1.09 11.71
CA PHE A 162 -4.92 -0.33 10.56
C PHE A 162 -4.41 -1.21 9.43
N GLU A 163 -3.67 -2.27 9.75
CA GLU A 163 -3.18 -3.17 8.70
C GLU A 163 -4.32 -3.85 7.92
N PRO A 164 -5.36 -4.40 8.56
CA PRO A 164 -6.54 -4.89 7.86
C PRO A 164 -7.24 -3.80 7.03
N ALA A 165 -7.34 -2.58 7.53
CA ALA A 165 -7.94 -1.48 6.78
C ALA A 165 -7.17 -1.18 5.49
N VAL A 166 -5.84 -1.07 5.55
CA VAL A 166 -5.01 -0.81 4.37
C VAL A 166 -5.01 -1.97 3.38
N THR A 167 -5.03 -3.22 3.87
CA THR A 167 -5.04 -4.41 3.00
C THR A 167 -6.42 -4.69 2.37
N VAL A 168 -7.51 -4.35 3.06
CA VAL A 168 -8.89 -4.56 2.60
C VAL A 168 -9.45 -3.35 1.85
N ALA A 169 -8.92 -2.13 2.06
CA ALA A 169 -9.36 -0.93 1.34
C ALA A 169 -8.96 -0.90 -0.14
N ARG A 170 -8.18 -1.88 -0.62
CA ARG A 170 -7.84 -1.97 -2.06
C ARG A 170 -8.05 -3.32 -2.73
N PRO A 171 -9.31 -3.83 -2.83
CA PRO A 171 -9.73 -4.46 -4.06
C PRO A 171 -9.68 -3.42 -5.20
N PRO A 172 -9.55 -3.83 -6.48
CA PRO A 172 -9.69 -2.90 -7.61
C PRO A 172 -11.07 -2.22 -7.54
N SER A 173 -11.14 -1.02 -6.98
CA SER A 173 -12.35 -0.23 -6.90
C SER A 173 -12.63 0.35 -8.27
N TYR A 174 -13.37 -0.42 -9.07
CA TYR A 174 -14.11 0.08 -10.20
C TYR A 174 -15.08 1.18 -9.72
N SER A 175 -14.77 2.44 -10.04
CA SER A 175 -15.81 3.46 -10.23
C SER A 175 -15.60 4.11 -11.60
N TYR A 176 -16.22 3.53 -12.61
CA TYR A 176 -16.42 4.18 -13.90
C TYR A 176 -17.60 5.14 -13.76
N SER A 177 -17.33 6.45 -13.79
CA SER A 177 -18.35 7.46 -14.11
C SER A 177 -18.38 7.62 -15.63
N PRO A 178 -19.50 7.34 -16.32
CA PRO A 178 -19.60 7.63 -17.74
C PRO A 178 -19.62 9.15 -17.94
N THR A 179 -18.67 9.64 -18.75
CA THR A 179 -18.61 11.03 -19.18
C THR A 179 -19.87 11.39 -19.97
N THR A 180 -20.80 12.12 -19.36
CA THR A 180 -21.69 13.04 -20.10
C THR A 180 -21.20 14.46 -19.86
N VAL A 181 -20.74 15.08 -20.94
CA VAL A 181 -20.40 16.50 -21.00
C VAL A 181 -21.69 17.29 -20.74
N THR A 182 -21.86 17.87 -19.56
CA THR A 182 -22.66 19.09 -19.37
C THR A 182 -22.18 19.89 -18.14
N THR A 183 -21.95 21.15 -18.42
CA THR A 183 -21.71 22.36 -17.61
C THR A 183 -22.13 22.35 -16.13
N ALA A 184 -21.18 22.79 -15.29
CA ALA A 184 -21.30 23.51 -14.01
C ALA A 184 -22.48 23.21 -13.05
N ALA A 185 -22.20 22.55 -11.92
CA ALA A 185 -22.50 22.99 -10.55
C ALA A 185 -22.14 21.90 -9.52
N SER A 186 -21.48 22.31 -8.43
CA SER A 186 -21.50 21.75 -7.07
C SER A 186 -21.74 20.25 -6.81
N SER A 187 -20.85 19.70 -5.97
CA SER A 187 -21.11 18.70 -4.92
C SER A 187 -21.05 17.21 -5.27
N SER A 188 -20.50 16.48 -4.30
CA SER A 188 -20.61 15.04 -4.02
C SER A 188 -19.81 14.06 -4.88
N TYR A 189 -18.52 13.93 -4.56
CA TYR A 189 -17.83 12.63 -4.71
C TYR A 189 -18.29 11.72 -3.58
N GLY A 190 -19.29 10.90 -3.86
CA GLY A 190 -19.89 9.96 -2.93
C GLY A 190 -19.60 8.49 -3.30
N ALA A 191 -19.21 7.74 -2.26
CA ALA A 191 -20.05 6.64 -1.75
C ALA A 191 -19.82 5.20 -2.24
N ALA A 192 -18.58 4.77 -2.50
CA ALA A 192 -18.27 3.33 -2.58
C ALA A 192 -17.03 2.85 -1.78
N ALA A 193 -16.40 3.73 -0.99
CA ALA A 193 -15.24 3.42 -0.14
C ALA A 193 -15.58 3.29 1.37
N VAL A 194 -16.85 3.22 1.74
CA VAL A 194 -17.31 3.74 3.06
C VAL A 194 -17.65 2.66 4.10
N ALA A 195 -17.21 1.40 3.95
CA ALA A 195 -17.56 0.35 4.94
C ALA A 195 -16.36 -0.23 5.70
N GLY A 196 -15.21 -0.40 5.04
CA GLY A 196 -13.98 -0.92 5.66
C GLY A 196 -13.14 0.16 6.32
N ASP A 197 -12.91 1.27 5.60
CA ASP A 197 -12.21 2.45 6.12
C ASP A 197 -12.97 3.09 7.29
N THR A 198 -14.30 3.14 7.21
CA THR A 198 -15.13 3.71 8.27
C THR A 198 -15.08 2.93 9.56
N ALA A 199 -14.97 1.61 9.56
CA ALA A 199 -14.95 0.86 10.81
C ALA A 199 -13.66 1.10 11.62
N ALA A 200 -12.50 1.11 10.94
CA ALA A 200 -11.21 1.40 11.57
C ALA A 200 -11.11 2.89 11.95
N GLU A 201 -11.56 3.79 11.08
CA GLU A 201 -11.62 5.23 11.33
C GLU A 201 -12.60 5.57 12.46
N GLU A 202 -13.77 4.92 12.53
CA GLU A 202 -14.73 5.07 13.62
C GLU A 202 -14.19 4.52 14.94
N ALA A 203 -13.54 3.36 14.93
CA ALA A 203 -12.90 2.80 16.13
C ALA A 203 -11.80 3.74 16.64
N HIS A 204 -10.98 4.25 15.72
CA HIS A 204 -9.97 5.27 16.00
C HIS A 204 -10.57 6.55 16.57
N TYR A 205 -11.60 7.09 15.93
CA TYR A 205 -12.29 8.29 16.38
C TYR A 205 -12.92 8.10 17.76
N ARG A 206 -13.63 6.98 18.01
CA ARG A 206 -14.25 6.68 19.30
C ARG A 206 -13.23 6.63 20.43
N GLU A 207 -12.09 6.00 20.18
CA GLU A 207 -11.06 5.84 21.19
C GLU A 207 -10.30 7.15 21.45
N LEU A 208 -10.00 7.92 20.40
CA LEU A 208 -9.47 9.27 20.55
C LEU A 208 -10.46 10.21 21.26
N GLN A 209 -11.76 10.09 21.03
CA GLN A 209 -12.77 10.90 21.74
C GLN A 209 -12.75 10.64 23.25
N ARG A 210 -12.53 9.39 23.67
CA ARG A 210 -12.34 9.08 25.11
C ARG A 210 -11.10 9.76 25.67
N LEU A 211 -9.98 9.74 24.94
CA LEU A 211 -8.74 10.39 25.36
C LEU A 211 -8.86 11.92 25.38
N ARG A 212 -9.58 12.51 24.43
CA ARG A 212 -9.80 13.96 24.30
C ARG A 212 -10.56 14.58 25.47
N GLY A 213 -11.29 13.78 26.26
CA GLY A 213 -11.93 14.25 27.48
C GLY A 213 -10.95 14.55 28.62
N ALA A 214 -9.75 13.97 28.59
CA ALA A 214 -8.73 14.13 29.64
C ALA A 214 -7.43 14.78 29.14
N TYR A 215 -7.11 14.63 27.85
CA TYR A 215 -5.86 15.11 27.25
C TYR A 215 -6.12 15.87 25.96
N ARG A 216 -5.31 16.90 25.69
CA ARG A 216 -5.07 17.37 24.33
C ARG A 216 -4.05 16.44 23.67
N VAL A 217 -4.51 15.65 22.71
CA VAL A 217 -3.69 14.66 21.99
C VAL A 217 -3.16 15.27 20.68
N ALA A 218 -1.84 15.25 20.48
CA ALA A 218 -1.18 15.63 19.24
C ALA A 218 -0.22 14.51 18.81
N GLY A 219 -0.58 13.80 17.74
CA GLY A 219 0.17 12.65 17.24
C GLY A 219 -0.57 11.95 16.10
N PHE A 220 0.03 10.91 15.56
CA PHE A 220 -0.49 10.21 14.39
C PHE A 220 0.11 8.80 14.25
N PRO A 221 -0.57 7.89 13.52
CA PRO A 221 0.04 6.65 13.07
C PRO A 221 0.97 6.90 11.87
N LEU A 222 2.13 6.27 11.90
CA LEU A 222 3.13 6.20 10.84
C LEU A 222 3.19 4.76 10.33
N HIS A 223 3.22 4.58 9.01
CA HIS A 223 3.31 3.27 8.36
C HIS A 223 4.44 3.26 7.34
N GLN A 224 5.26 2.20 7.36
CA GLN A 224 6.28 1.95 6.35
C GLN A 224 6.63 0.46 6.25
N SER A 225 7.18 0.05 5.11
CA SER A 225 7.84 -1.25 4.98
C SER A 225 9.13 -1.27 5.79
N PHE A 226 9.39 -2.38 6.50
CA PHE A 226 10.60 -2.53 7.30
C PHE A 226 11.81 -2.81 6.40
N THR A 227 12.84 -1.98 6.54
CA THR A 227 14.18 -2.24 6.01
C THR A 227 15.15 -2.54 7.16
N ASP A 228 15.13 -1.68 8.17
CA ASP A 228 15.99 -1.71 9.34
C ASP A 228 15.40 -0.80 10.44
N VAL A 229 15.93 -0.89 11.66
CA VAL A 229 15.42 -0.11 12.80
C VAL A 229 15.76 1.37 12.69
N ASP A 230 16.90 1.73 12.09
CA ASP A 230 17.34 3.12 11.98
C ASP A 230 16.44 3.91 11.02
N SER A 231 15.99 3.30 9.92
CA SER A 231 14.98 3.88 9.03
C SER A 231 13.68 4.24 9.75
N VAL A 232 13.20 3.38 10.65
CA VAL A 232 12.00 3.66 11.47
C VAL A 232 12.28 4.81 12.44
N VAL A 233 13.47 4.83 13.06
CA VAL A 233 13.89 5.90 13.96
C VAL A 233 13.98 7.24 13.23
N GLU A 234 14.56 7.28 12.03
CA GLU A 234 14.66 8.48 11.20
C GLU A 234 13.28 9.00 10.80
N ALA A 235 12.38 8.11 10.40
CA ALA A 235 11.01 8.48 10.05
C ALA A 235 10.25 9.09 11.24
N VAL A 236 10.40 8.53 12.45
CA VAL A 236 9.83 9.11 13.68
C VAL A 236 10.51 10.42 14.04
N HIS A 237 11.83 10.54 13.90
CA HIS A 237 12.55 11.79 14.17
C HIS A 237 12.07 12.94 13.28
N ALA A 238 11.83 12.65 11.98
CA ALA A 238 11.34 13.64 11.02
C ALA A 238 9.95 14.21 11.37
N THR A 239 9.19 13.56 12.25
CA THR A 239 7.88 14.04 12.71
C THR A 239 7.95 15.16 13.74
N ASP A 240 9.10 15.33 14.40
CA ASP A 240 9.33 16.31 15.47
C ASP A 240 8.34 16.24 16.65
N VAL A 241 7.62 15.12 16.80
CA VAL A 241 6.60 14.92 17.85
C VAL A 241 7.16 15.04 19.28
N PHE A 242 8.47 14.84 19.44
CA PHE A 242 9.18 14.90 20.72
C PHE A 242 9.50 16.32 21.18
N SER A 243 9.43 17.32 20.30
CA SER A 243 9.84 18.72 20.56
C SER A 243 8.83 19.56 21.36
N VAL A 244 7.92 18.90 22.09
CA VAL A 244 6.97 19.58 22.97
C VAL A 244 7.66 20.08 24.24
N GLU A 245 7.62 21.41 24.45
CA GLU A 245 8.26 22.11 25.57
C GLU A 245 7.46 22.07 26.88
N ASP A 246 6.16 21.73 26.84
CA ASP A 246 5.31 21.70 28.03
C ASP A 246 5.81 20.64 29.05
N PRO A 247 6.18 21.02 30.30
CA PRO A 247 6.65 20.09 31.33
C PRO A 247 5.60 19.07 31.81
N GLN A 248 4.32 19.34 31.56
CA GLN A 248 3.22 18.44 31.84
C GLN A 248 2.88 17.54 30.64
N ALA A 249 3.54 17.72 29.49
CA ALA A 249 3.36 16.81 28.37
C ALA A 249 3.83 15.40 28.72
N GLU A 250 2.99 14.45 28.41
CA GLU A 250 3.28 13.02 28.42
C GLU A 250 3.39 12.50 26.99
N PHE A 251 4.02 11.35 26.82
CA PHE A 251 4.26 10.72 25.54
C PHE A 251 3.64 9.33 25.53
N ALA A 252 3.10 8.95 24.39
CA ALA A 252 2.62 7.60 24.17
C ALA A 252 3.17 7.09 22.86
N LEU A 253 3.70 5.87 22.93
CA LEU A 253 4.26 5.12 21.82
C LEU A 253 3.61 3.74 21.77
N ALA A 254 3.32 3.27 20.56
CA ALA A 254 2.98 1.88 20.28
C ALA A 254 3.59 1.46 18.94
N VAL A 255 3.98 0.19 18.83
CA VAL A 255 4.53 -0.39 17.62
C VAL A 255 3.79 -1.70 17.32
N ALA A 256 3.48 -1.93 16.04
CA ALA A 256 2.94 -3.19 15.55
C ALA A 256 3.69 -3.61 14.29
N CYS A 257 4.05 -4.89 14.19
CA CYS A 257 4.70 -5.46 13.01
C CYS A 257 3.80 -6.53 12.40
N ASN A 258 3.52 -6.40 11.11
CA ASN A 258 2.67 -7.29 10.34
C ASN A 258 3.52 -8.00 9.29
N GLY A 259 3.58 -9.34 9.37
CA GLY A 259 4.37 -10.16 8.45
C GLY A 259 3.60 -10.47 7.17
N TYR A 260 4.31 -10.35 6.06
CA TYR A 260 3.92 -10.82 4.74
C TYR A 260 4.82 -11.98 4.32
N PRO A 261 4.41 -12.79 3.34
CA PRO A 261 5.25 -13.87 2.89
C PRO A 261 6.62 -13.40 2.42
N CYS A 262 7.62 -14.29 2.54
CA CYS A 262 9.01 -14.03 2.14
C CYS A 262 9.71 -12.94 2.97
N ASP A 263 9.51 -12.95 4.29
CA ASP A 263 10.19 -12.08 5.26
C ASP A 263 9.96 -10.57 5.06
N VAL A 264 8.92 -10.22 4.31
CA VAL A 264 8.46 -8.84 4.19
C VAL A 264 7.68 -8.47 5.45
N VAL A 265 7.97 -7.30 6.03
CA VAL A 265 7.31 -6.84 7.25
C VAL A 265 6.82 -5.40 7.05
N SER A 266 5.55 -5.17 7.36
CA SER A 266 4.96 -3.83 7.53
C SER A 266 5.11 -3.41 8.98
N VAL A 267 5.50 -2.16 9.20
CA VAL A 267 5.68 -1.57 10.54
C VAL A 267 4.76 -0.38 10.68
N TRP A 268 3.94 -0.43 11.74
CA TRP A 268 3.16 0.68 12.21
C TRP A 268 3.72 1.22 13.51
N VAL A 269 3.88 2.54 13.59
CA VAL A 269 4.26 3.25 14.81
C VAL A 269 3.20 4.30 15.10
N TYR A 270 2.59 4.24 16.27
CA TYR A 270 1.76 5.32 16.77
C TYR A 270 2.56 6.11 17.79
N VAL A 271 2.81 7.39 17.50
CA VAL A 271 3.49 8.29 18.43
C VAL A 271 2.64 9.53 18.68
N ALA A 272 2.50 9.92 19.94
CA ALA A 272 1.78 11.14 20.31
C ALA A 272 2.35 11.80 21.56
N SER A 273 2.19 13.11 21.59
CA SER A 273 2.28 13.94 22.80
C SER A 273 0.88 14.20 23.36
N LEU A 274 0.78 14.23 24.69
CA LEU A 274 -0.46 14.29 25.45
C LEU A 274 -0.31 15.38 26.50
N THR A 275 -1.08 16.46 26.41
CA THR A 275 -1.12 17.49 27.45
C THR A 275 -2.39 17.30 28.30
N PRO A 276 -2.30 17.05 29.62
CA PRO A 276 -3.47 16.97 30.48
C PRO A 276 -4.31 18.25 30.39
N LEU A 277 -5.63 18.11 30.25
CA LEU A 277 -6.53 19.25 30.30
C LEU A 277 -6.59 19.77 31.73
N LYS A 278 -6.23 21.04 31.94
CA LYS A 278 -6.36 21.67 33.25
C LYS A 278 -7.84 21.74 33.60
N HIS A 279 -8.26 21.11 34.71
CA HIS A 279 -9.57 21.37 35.27
C HIS A 279 -9.65 22.85 35.64
N VAL A 280 -10.47 23.62 34.90
CA VAL A 280 -10.90 24.94 35.32
C VAL A 280 -11.78 24.73 36.56
N ARG A 281 -11.20 24.88 37.75
CA ARG A 281 -11.98 25.05 38.97
C ARG A 281 -12.50 26.49 38.94
N TRP A 282 -13.80 26.64 38.68
CA TRP A 282 -14.53 27.88 38.89
C TRP A 282 -14.66 28.19 40.36
#